data_AF-A0A950QTK1-F1
#
_entry.id   AF-A0A950QTK1-F1
#
_cell.length_a   1.000
_cell.length_b   1.000
_cell.length_c   1.000
_cell.angle_alpha   90.00
_cell.angle_beta   90.00
_cell.angle_gamma   90.00
#
_symmetry.space_group_name_H-M   'P 1'
#
loop_
_entity.id
_entity.type
_entity.pdbx_description
1 polymer ?
#
loop_
_entity_poly.entity_id
_entity_poly.type
_entity_poly.pdbx_seq_one_letter_code
_entity_poly.pdbx_strand_id
1 'polypeptide(L)'
;MKTIFQIGLLLMVASLAFAKDEPVFHQTGTITNMDAVPCGVDENSGKSFAGEILGTDGAHKKSREMLCQEYVLKTDTVMYRIRPRDDKHPVLLPVGERASFRIKKDKLLLAVAELDGKEREYSVTSMQMLPSESRSTAERAAK
;
A
#
# COMPACT_ATOMS: atom_id res chain seq x y z
N MET A 1 36.11 18.50 -42.89
CA MET A 1 34.65 18.65 -42.66
C MET A 1 33.98 17.31 -42.34
N LYS A 2 34.19 16.25 -43.15
CA LYS A 2 33.58 14.92 -42.96
C LYS A 2 33.92 14.25 -41.61
N THR A 3 35.14 14.43 -41.11
CA THR A 3 35.61 13.92 -39.81
C THR A 3 35.02 14.65 -38.61
N ILE A 4 34.75 15.96 -38.74
CA ILE A 4 34.15 16.78 -37.67
C ILE A 4 32.68 16.38 -37.48
N PHE A 5 31.96 16.11 -38.57
CA PHE A 5 30.57 15.63 -38.53
C PHE A 5 30.45 14.24 -37.90
N GLN A 6 31.42 13.35 -38.13
CA GLN A 6 31.46 12.00 -37.55
C GLN A 6 31.67 12.03 -36.03
N ILE A 7 32.54 12.90 -35.52
CA ILE A 7 32.80 13.02 -34.08
C ILE A 7 31.58 13.62 -33.35
N GLY A 8 30.92 14.62 -33.95
CA GLY A 8 29.70 15.21 -33.38
C GLY A 8 28.53 14.22 -33.29
N LEU A 9 28.38 13.35 -34.29
CA LEU A 9 27.35 12.31 -34.29
C LEU A 9 27.61 11.23 -33.23
N LEU A 10 28.88 10.85 -33.00
CA LEU A 10 29.25 9.86 -31.98
C LEU A 10 29.00 10.39 -30.56
N LEU A 11 29.23 11.69 -30.33
CA LEU A 11 29.01 12.35 -29.04
C LEU A 11 27.52 12.46 -28.68
N MET A 12 26.63 12.66 -29.65
CA MET A 12 25.18 12.73 -29.42
C MET A 12 24.54 11.38 -29.06
N VAL A 13 25.08 10.27 -29.57
CA VAL A 13 24.55 8.92 -29.25
C VAL A 13 24.91 8.49 -27.83
N ALA A 14 26.05 8.95 -27.28
CA ALA A 14 26.45 8.64 -25.91
C ALA A 14 25.54 9.27 -24.84
N SER A 15 24.92 10.41 -25.14
CA SER A 15 24.04 11.15 -24.22
C SER A 15 22.72 10.42 -23.91
N LEU A 16 22.27 9.52 -24.79
CA LEU A 16 21.02 8.77 -24.63
C LEU A 16 21.15 7.56 -23.70
N ALA A 17 22.38 7.12 -23.38
CA ALA A 17 22.62 5.98 -22.52
C ALA A 17 22.46 6.29 -21.02
N PHE A 18 22.51 7.56 -20.62
CA PHE A 18 22.41 7.99 -19.22
C PHE A 18 20.98 8.36 -18.77
N ALA A 19 19.97 8.15 -19.62
CA ALA A 19 18.58 8.54 -19.33
C ALA A 19 17.70 7.41 -18.76
N LYS A 20 18.27 6.24 -18.43
CA LYS A 20 17.50 5.09 -17.94
C LYS A 20 17.80 4.79 -16.48
N ASP A 21 16.72 4.78 -15.72
CA ASP A 21 16.58 4.26 -14.36
C ASP A 21 17.08 5.18 -13.24
N GLU A 22 16.16 6.02 -12.74
CA GLU A 22 16.22 6.43 -11.33
C GLU A 22 16.30 5.15 -10.47
N PRO A 23 17.20 5.09 -9.48
CA PRO A 23 17.27 3.94 -8.58
C PRO A 23 15.94 3.80 -7.85
N VAL A 24 15.20 2.75 -8.19
CA VAL A 24 13.97 2.40 -7.48
C VAL A 24 14.38 1.78 -6.15
N PHE A 25 14.31 2.57 -5.09
CA PHE A 25 14.60 2.11 -3.74
C PHE A 25 13.49 1.16 -3.26
N HIS A 26 13.80 -0.14 -3.26
CA HIS A 26 12.97 -1.16 -2.64
C HIS A 26 13.33 -1.29 -1.15
N GLN A 27 12.33 -1.22 -0.30
CA GLN A 27 12.41 -1.53 1.12
C GLN A 27 11.91 -2.95 1.35
N THR A 28 12.26 -3.52 2.49
CA THR A 28 11.80 -4.85 2.90
C THR A 28 11.07 -4.73 4.23
N GLY A 29 9.99 -5.49 4.38
CA GLY A 29 9.27 -5.61 5.65
C GLY A 29 8.64 -6.99 5.79
N THR A 30 8.11 -7.26 6.96
CA THR A 30 7.39 -8.50 7.27
C THR A 30 5.92 -8.20 7.48
N ILE A 31 5.05 -9.01 6.89
CA ILE A 31 3.61 -8.94 7.13
C ILE A 31 3.34 -9.62 8.47
N THR A 32 2.96 -8.86 9.48
CA THR A 32 2.87 -9.37 10.86
C THR A 32 1.47 -9.78 11.26
N ASN A 33 0.44 -9.04 10.83
CA ASN A 33 -0.95 -9.28 11.19
C ASN A 33 -1.90 -8.96 10.02
N MET A 34 -3.10 -9.54 10.10
CA MET A 34 -4.27 -9.18 9.30
C MET A 34 -5.44 -8.90 10.26
N ASP A 35 -6.01 -7.71 10.18
CA ASP A 35 -7.15 -7.24 10.96
C ASP A 35 -8.37 -6.99 10.05
N ALA A 36 -9.57 -7.21 10.56
CA ALA A 36 -10.81 -6.77 9.92
C ALA A 36 -11.27 -5.48 10.61
N VAL A 37 -11.17 -4.34 9.92
CA VAL A 37 -11.44 -3.02 10.49
C VAL A 37 -12.69 -2.39 9.88
N PRO A 38 -13.52 -1.71 10.68
CA PRO A 38 -14.66 -0.99 10.13
C PRO A 38 -14.19 0.12 9.19
N CYS A 39 -14.73 0.13 7.98
CA CYS A 39 -14.24 0.99 6.90
C CYS A 39 -15.34 1.66 6.08
N GLY A 40 -16.61 1.35 6.36
CA GLY A 40 -17.75 1.93 5.66
C GLY A 40 -19.08 1.38 6.18
N VAL A 41 -20.17 1.82 5.59
CA VAL A 41 -21.53 1.33 5.86
C VAL A 41 -22.11 0.75 4.58
N ASP A 42 -22.68 -0.44 4.66
CA ASP A 42 -23.41 -1.05 3.55
C ASP A 42 -24.87 -0.61 3.64
N GLU A 43 -25.30 0.30 2.77
CA GLU A 43 -26.70 0.69 2.64
C GLU A 43 -27.49 -0.24 1.70
N ASN A 44 -26.90 -1.35 1.26
CA ASN A 44 -27.50 -2.21 0.24
C ASN A 44 -28.29 -3.38 0.84
N SER A 45 -29.23 -3.08 1.76
CA SER A 45 -30.39 -3.95 1.93
C SER A 45 -31.41 -3.60 0.84
N GLY A 46 -31.45 -4.41 -0.22
CA GLY A 46 -32.16 -4.11 -1.47
C GLY A 46 -33.57 -3.53 -1.32
N LYS A 47 -33.89 -2.60 -2.24
CA LYS A 47 -35.13 -1.82 -2.41
C LYS A 47 -35.18 -0.50 -1.62
N SER A 48 -34.81 0.61 -2.27
CA SER A 48 -35.64 1.83 -2.39
C SER A 48 -34.77 3.07 -2.64
N PHE A 49 -34.39 3.31 -3.90
CA PHE A 49 -34.24 4.70 -4.38
C PHE A 49 -35.41 5.10 -5.29
N ALA A 50 -36.28 4.14 -5.64
CA ALA A 50 -37.49 4.38 -6.43
C ALA A 50 -38.79 4.39 -5.59
N GLY A 51 -38.71 4.26 -4.25
CA GLY A 51 -39.88 4.14 -3.37
C GLY A 51 -40.03 5.24 -2.31
N GLU A 52 -39.16 6.26 -2.27
CA GLU A 52 -39.19 7.30 -1.23
C GLU A 52 -40.15 8.47 -1.53
N ILE A 53 -40.99 8.32 -2.56
CA ILE A 53 -42.21 9.12 -2.73
C ILE A 53 -43.36 8.15 -2.49
N LEU A 54 -43.69 7.84 -1.23
CA LEU A 54 -44.99 7.37 -0.75
C LEU A 54 -44.81 6.97 0.71
N GLY A 55 -45.14 7.89 1.61
CA GLY A 55 -45.01 7.72 3.06
C GLY A 55 -45.85 6.58 3.63
N THR A 56 -45.21 5.44 3.86
CA THR A 56 -45.75 4.35 4.70
C THR A 56 -44.66 3.88 5.66
N ASP A 57 -45.12 3.40 6.81
CA ASP A 57 -44.41 3.18 8.07
C ASP A 57 -43.11 2.34 8.04
N GLY A 58 -42.27 2.56 9.05
CA GLY A 58 -41.48 1.48 9.65
C GLY A 58 -40.30 0.92 8.85
N ALA A 59 -39.54 1.73 8.10
CA ALA A 59 -38.31 1.24 7.47
C ALA A 59 -37.19 1.04 8.53
N HIS A 60 -37.11 -0.17 9.09
CA HIS A 60 -35.94 -0.64 9.84
C HIS A 60 -34.71 -0.65 8.89
N LYS A 61 -34.00 0.48 8.77
CA LYS A 61 -32.69 0.57 8.12
C LYS A 61 -31.69 -0.24 8.95
N LYS A 62 -31.47 -1.52 8.61
CA LYS A 62 -30.31 -2.28 9.10
C LYS A 62 -29.07 -1.80 8.34
N SER A 63 -28.53 -0.66 8.74
CA SER A 63 -27.16 -0.28 8.38
C SER A 63 -26.23 -1.33 8.94
N ARG A 64 -25.53 -2.07 8.07
CA ARG A 64 -24.50 -3.02 8.48
C ARG A 64 -23.14 -2.36 8.27
N GLU A 65 -22.35 -2.34 9.34
CA GLU A 65 -20.97 -1.86 9.28
C GLU A 65 -20.13 -2.79 8.38
N MET A 66 -19.49 -2.23 7.37
CA MET A 66 -18.59 -2.95 6.47
C MET A 66 -17.21 -3.05 7.10
N LEU A 67 -16.66 -4.27 7.08
CA LEU A 67 -15.31 -4.56 7.55
C LEU A 67 -14.39 -4.74 6.35
N CYS A 68 -13.29 -3.98 6.31
CA CYS A 68 -12.23 -4.10 5.33
C CYS A 68 -11.05 -4.87 5.90
N GLN A 69 -10.35 -5.58 5.04
CA GLN A 69 -9.09 -6.24 5.39
C GLN A 69 -7.97 -5.22 5.46
N GLU A 70 -7.28 -5.16 6.59
CA GLU A 70 -6.11 -4.33 6.82
C GLU A 70 -4.93 -5.20 7.29
N TYR A 71 -3.77 -4.99 6.68
CA TYR A 71 -2.54 -5.71 6.99
C TYR A 71 -1.53 -4.82 7.68
N VAL A 72 -0.72 -5.41 8.55
CA VAL A 72 0.38 -4.72 9.22
C VAL A 72 1.71 -5.12 8.58
N LEU A 73 2.32 -4.19 7.85
CA LEU A 73 3.66 -4.33 7.27
C LEU A 73 4.67 -3.66 8.20
N LYS A 74 5.53 -4.46 8.83
CA LYS A 74 6.53 -4.00 9.79
C LYS A 74 7.92 -3.97 9.16
N THR A 75 8.59 -2.84 9.24
CA THR A 75 10.03 -2.70 8.96
C THR A 75 10.80 -2.54 10.26
N ASP A 76 12.12 -2.30 10.16
CA ASP A 76 12.97 -2.03 11.32
C ASP A 76 12.59 -0.76 12.08
N THR A 77 12.01 0.22 11.37
CA THR A 77 11.77 1.57 11.91
C THR A 77 10.32 2.01 11.85
N VAL A 78 9.50 1.41 10.98
CA VAL A 78 8.12 1.84 10.73
C VAL A 78 7.18 0.65 10.64
N MET A 79 6.03 0.79 11.27
CA MET A 79 4.89 -0.11 11.14
C MET A 79 3.82 0.59 10.29
N TYR A 80 3.52 0.01 9.14
CA TYR A 80 2.50 0.47 8.20
C TYR A 80 1.23 -0.37 8.36
N ARG A 81 0.06 0.29 8.39
CA ARG A 81 -1.22 -0.38 8.19
C ARG A 81 -1.66 -0.14 6.75
N ILE A 82 -1.85 -1.22 5.99
CA ILE A 82 -2.10 -1.18 4.55
C ILE A 82 -3.39 -1.90 4.18
N ARG A 83 -4.10 -1.39 3.17
CA ARG A 83 -5.32 -2.01 2.64
C ARG A 83 -5.20 -2.23 1.13
N PRO A 84 -5.71 -3.35 0.59
CA PRO A 84 -5.79 -3.54 -0.86
C PRO A 84 -6.53 -2.37 -1.51
N ARG A 85 -6.10 -1.92 -2.69
CA ARG A 85 -6.88 -0.97 -3.52
C ARG A 85 -7.86 -1.66 -4.46
N ASP A 86 -7.58 -2.91 -4.81
CA ASP A 86 -8.48 -3.71 -5.63
C ASP A 86 -9.38 -4.54 -4.73
N ASP A 87 -10.61 -4.06 -4.55
CA ASP A 87 -11.64 -4.74 -3.75
C ASP A 87 -12.28 -5.92 -4.50
N LYS A 88 -12.04 -6.09 -5.81
CA LYS A 88 -12.69 -7.13 -6.60
C LYS A 88 -12.06 -8.51 -6.36
N HIS A 89 -10.73 -8.55 -6.24
CA HIS A 89 -9.99 -9.78 -6.00
C HIS A 89 -8.82 -9.54 -5.03
N PRO A 90 -9.10 -9.18 -3.77
CA PRO A 90 -8.05 -8.97 -2.78
C PRO A 90 -7.32 -10.31 -2.55
N VAL A 91 -6.03 -10.31 -2.87
CA VAL A 91 -5.16 -11.46 -2.59
C VAL A 91 -4.83 -11.46 -1.11
N LEU A 92 -5.04 -12.60 -0.46
CA LEU A 92 -4.66 -12.78 0.93
C LEU A 92 -3.14 -12.80 1.05
N LEU A 93 -2.60 -11.85 1.83
CA LEU A 93 -1.18 -11.80 2.11
C LEU A 93 -0.79 -12.84 3.17
N PRO A 94 0.26 -13.64 2.94
CA PRO A 94 0.72 -14.61 3.93
C PRO A 94 1.35 -13.88 5.13
N VAL A 95 0.80 -14.12 6.31
CA VAL A 95 1.30 -13.57 7.57
C VAL A 95 2.56 -14.31 8.00
N GLY A 96 3.56 -13.57 8.47
CA GLY A 96 4.90 -14.05 8.81
C GLY A 96 5.91 -13.89 7.68
N GLU A 97 5.45 -13.66 6.45
CA GLU A 97 6.31 -13.60 5.28
C GLU A 97 6.94 -12.23 5.02
N ARG A 98 8.11 -12.27 4.40
CA ARG A 98 8.84 -11.08 3.95
C ARG A 98 8.29 -10.60 2.61
N ALA A 99 8.18 -9.29 2.49
CA ALA A 99 7.74 -8.61 1.30
C ALA A 99 8.69 -7.47 0.95
N SER A 100 8.96 -7.29 -0.34
CA SER A 100 9.61 -6.09 -0.83
C SER A 100 8.54 -5.06 -1.20
N PHE A 101 8.80 -3.79 -0.93
CA PHE A 101 7.87 -2.74 -1.26
C PHE A 101 8.56 -1.45 -1.62
N ARG A 102 7.82 -0.59 -2.32
CA ARG A 102 8.20 0.79 -2.58
C ARG A 102 6.99 1.68 -2.49
N ILE A 103 7.20 2.91 -2.05
CA ILE A 103 6.15 3.92 -2.01
C ILE A 103 6.27 4.76 -3.27
N LYS A 104 5.19 4.80 -4.06
CA LYS A 104 5.11 5.58 -5.29
C LYS A 104 3.89 6.49 -5.20
N LYS A 105 4.14 7.80 -5.03
CA LYS A 105 3.09 8.81 -4.82
C LYS A 105 2.24 8.48 -3.59
N ASP A 106 0.97 8.15 -3.81
CA ASP A 106 -0.04 7.83 -2.80
C ASP A 106 -0.20 6.32 -2.56
N LYS A 107 0.58 5.48 -3.26
CA LYS A 107 0.43 4.02 -3.25
C LYS A 107 1.66 3.33 -2.70
N LEU A 108 1.43 2.23 -2.00
CA LEU A 108 2.46 1.27 -1.63
C LEU A 108 2.39 0.09 -2.62
N LEU A 109 3.47 -0.13 -3.37
CA LEU A 109 3.61 -1.26 -4.27
C LEU A 109 4.30 -2.39 -3.51
N LEU A 110 3.56 -3.46 -3.22
CA LEU A 110 4.03 -4.60 -2.42
C LEU A 110 4.23 -5.83 -3.32
N ALA A 111 5.36 -6.49 -3.19
CA ALA A 111 5.66 -7.77 -3.82
C ALA A 111 6.05 -8.80 -2.75
N VAL A 112 5.39 -9.96 -2.78
CA VAL A 112 5.66 -11.08 -1.86
C VAL A 112 6.21 -12.23 -2.69
N ALA A 113 7.41 -12.70 -2.36
CA ALA A 113 8.08 -13.76 -3.11
C ALA A 113 7.32 -15.09 -3.05
N GLU A 114 6.74 -15.42 -1.89
CA GLU A 114 5.99 -16.66 -1.65
C GLU A 114 4.68 -16.77 -2.44
N LEU A 115 4.15 -15.65 -2.95
CA LEU A 115 2.96 -15.65 -3.79
C LEU A 115 3.33 -15.82 -5.28
N ASP A 116 3.69 -14.71 -5.92
CA ASP A 116 4.05 -14.65 -7.35
C ASP A 116 5.11 -13.59 -7.65
N GLY A 117 5.62 -12.91 -6.62
CA GLY A 117 6.57 -11.80 -6.76
C GLY A 117 6.02 -10.57 -7.49
N LYS A 118 4.72 -10.52 -7.83
CA LYS A 118 4.14 -9.40 -8.57
C LYS A 118 3.84 -8.24 -7.63
N GLU A 119 4.12 -7.03 -8.10
CA GLU A 119 3.75 -5.80 -7.40
C GLU A 119 2.23 -5.62 -7.42
N ARG A 120 1.67 -5.36 -6.25
CA ARG A 120 0.26 -5.07 -6.03
C ARG A 120 0.11 -3.73 -5.32
N GLU A 121 -0.96 -3.01 -5.63
CA GLU A 121 -1.20 -1.68 -5.08
C GLU A 121 -1.96 -1.76 -3.75
N TYR A 122 -1.40 -1.12 -2.73
CA TYR A 122 -2.00 -0.94 -1.43
C TYR A 122 -2.09 0.55 -1.05
N SER A 123 -3.12 0.90 -0.31
CA SER A 123 -3.26 2.19 0.36
C SER A 123 -2.69 2.10 1.78
N VAL A 124 -1.94 3.10 2.20
CA VAL A 124 -1.46 3.21 3.59
C VAL A 124 -2.54 3.92 4.42
N THR A 125 -3.18 3.21 5.36
CA THR A 125 -4.17 3.79 6.28
C THR A 125 -3.48 4.52 7.43
N SER A 126 -2.39 3.96 7.96
CA SER A 126 -1.62 4.60 9.04
C SER A 126 -0.16 4.20 9.04
N MET A 127 0.66 5.03 9.69
CA MET A 127 2.09 4.84 9.84
C MET A 127 2.47 5.13 11.28
N GLN A 128 3.20 4.21 11.91
CA GLN A 128 3.69 4.36 13.29
C GLN A 128 5.19 4.08 13.34
N MET A 129 5.97 5.01 13.92
CA MET A 129 7.39 4.80 14.15
C MET A 129 7.58 3.73 15.23
N LEU A 130 8.42 2.74 14.98
CA LEU A 130 8.85 1.83 16.04
C LEU A 130 9.90 2.53 16.91
N PRO A 131 9.84 2.34 18.24
CA PRO A 131 10.90 2.80 19.11
C PRO A 131 12.20 2.08 18.72
N SER A 132 13.26 2.84 18.50
CA SER A 132 14.59 2.25 18.39
C SER A 132 14.93 1.62 19.74
N GLU A 133 15.44 0.39 19.73
CA GLU A 133 15.92 -0.32 20.95
C GLU A 133 16.87 0.56 21.81
N SER A 134 17.57 1.51 21.19
CA SER A 134 18.43 2.50 21.85
C SER A 134 17.70 3.56 22.70
N ARG A 135 16.43 3.86 22.42
CA ARG A 135 15.65 4.83 23.20
C ARG A 135 14.93 4.20 24.38
N SER A 136 14.51 2.93 24.26
CA SER A 136 13.77 2.24 25.34
C SER A 136 14.65 1.93 26.56
N THR A 137 15.95 1.72 26.36
CA THR A 137 16.93 1.49 27.43
C THR A 137 17.30 2.77 28.18
N ALA A 138 17.43 3.90 27.48
CA ALA A 138 17.72 5.20 28.11
C ALA A 138 16.55 5.70 28.99
N GLU A 139 15.31 5.50 28.55
CA GLU A 139 14.13 5.92 29.31
C GLU A 139 13.84 5.01 30.53
N ARG A 140 14.19 3.72 30.45
CA ARG A 140 14.12 2.80 31.60
C ARG A 140 15.24 3.00 32.61
N ALA A 141 16.41 3.50 32.19
CA ALA A 141 17.53 3.80 33.09
C ALA A 141 17.39 5.15 33.82
N ALA A 142 16.47 6.01 33.38
CA ALA A 142 16.18 7.31 33.98
C ALA A 142 15.02 7.28 35.01
N LYS A 143 14.47 6.10 35.30
CA LYS A 143 13.39 5.88 36.27
C LYS A 143 13.86 4.94 37.38
#